data_AF-A0A976HC14-F1
#
_entry.id   AF-A0A976HC14-F1
#
_cell.length_a   1.000
_cell.length_b   1.000
_cell.length_c   1.000
_cell.angle_alpha   90.00
_cell.angle_beta   90.00
_cell.angle_gamma   90.00
#
_symmetry.space_group_name_H-M   'P 1'
#
loop_
_entity.id
_entity.type
_entity.pdbx_description
1 polymer ?
#
loop_
_entity_poly.entity_id
_entity_poly.type
_entity_poly.pdbx_seq_one_letter_code
_entity_poly.pdbx_strand_id
1 'polypeptide(L)'
;MKMAKSKVLEDDLRAEYKRSDFGVMKRGEYATRARAALKIAILKPDIAKAFPTSEAVNDALATMLAIASESKRVTSPPKRARNAA
;
A
#
# COMPACT_ATOMS: atom_id res chain seq x y z
N MET A 1 13.81 18.93 16.88
CA MET A 1 12.53 18.52 16.27
C MET A 1 11.64 17.96 17.36
N LYS A 2 10.46 18.53 17.58
CA LYS A 2 9.54 18.13 18.65
C LYS A 2 8.65 17.01 18.09
N MET A 3 8.90 15.77 18.48
CA MET A 3 8.07 14.64 18.07
C MET A 3 6.69 14.80 18.72
N ALA A 4 5.64 14.85 17.91
CA ALA A 4 4.28 14.77 18.42
C ALA A 4 4.13 13.44 19.18
N LYS A 5 3.82 13.51 20.48
CA LYS A 5 3.46 12.33 21.26
C LYS A 5 2.27 11.68 20.55
N SER A 6 2.47 10.48 20.00
CA SER A 6 1.35 9.58 19.74
C SER A 6 0.60 9.46 21.06
N LYS A 7 -0.71 9.75 21.07
CA LYS A 7 -1.55 9.31 22.18
C LYS A 7 -1.32 7.80 22.26
N VAL A 8 -0.62 7.37 23.30
CA VAL A 8 -0.66 5.99 23.76
C VAL A 8 -2.15 5.74 23.91
N LEU A 9 -2.70 4.91 23.02
CA LEU A 9 -4.03 4.37 23.23
C LEU A 9 -3.88 3.59 24.53
N GLU A 10 -4.35 4.16 25.64
CA GLU A 10 -4.55 3.38 26.85
C GLU A 10 -5.30 2.13 26.40
N ASP A 11 -4.83 0.96 26.84
CA ASP A 11 -5.42 -0.32 26.47
C ASP A 11 -6.79 -0.43 27.17
N ASP A 12 -7.76 0.31 26.66
CA ASP A 12 -9.14 0.40 27.15
C ASP A 12 -9.93 -0.87 26.80
N LEU A 13 -9.27 -1.89 26.24
CA LEU A 13 -9.88 -3.16 25.90
C LEU A 13 -10.05 -3.98 27.17
N ARG A 14 -11.25 -4.52 27.36
CA ARG A 14 -11.50 -5.51 28.41
C ARG A 14 -10.73 -6.79 28.13
N ALA A 15 -10.24 -7.44 29.19
CA ALA A 15 -9.58 -8.73 29.11
C ALA A 15 -10.46 -9.80 28.43
N GLU A 16 -11.78 -9.73 28.62
CA GLU A 16 -12.73 -10.67 28.03
C GLU A 16 -14.05 -9.97 27.65
N TYR A 17 -14.72 -10.53 26.65
CA TYR A 17 -16.05 -10.13 26.19
C TYR A 17 -17.00 -11.31 26.22
N LYS A 18 -18.25 -11.06 26.62
CA LYS A 18 -19.35 -12.01 26.58
C LYS A 18 -20.20 -11.79 25.34
N ARG A 19 -20.90 -12.83 24.87
CA ARG A 19 -21.80 -12.70 23.71
C ARG A 19 -22.88 -11.63 23.91
N SER A 20 -23.33 -11.43 25.14
CA SER A 20 -24.29 -10.40 25.57
C SER A 20 -23.78 -8.97 25.38
N ASP A 21 -22.46 -8.77 25.33
CA ASP A 21 -21.86 -7.45 25.17
C ASP A 21 -22.01 -6.94 23.73
N PHE A 22 -22.26 -7.86 22.79
CA PHE A 22 -22.46 -7.56 21.38
C PHE A 22 -23.94 -7.61 21.03
N GLY A 23 -24.42 -6.61 20.29
CA GLY A 23 -25.78 -6.59 19.75
C GLY A 23 -26.05 -7.63 18.65
N VAL A 24 -27.04 -7.33 17.80
CA VAL A 24 -27.33 -8.13 16.61
C VAL A 24 -26.17 -7.94 15.61
N MET A 25 -25.36 -8.98 15.44
CA MET A 25 -24.25 -8.95 14.49
C MET A 25 -24.79 -9.07 13.06
N LYS A 26 -24.58 -8.03 12.25
CA LYS A 26 -24.93 -8.05 10.82
C LYS A 26 -23.77 -8.64 10.02
N ARG A 27 -24.07 -9.67 9.22
CA ARG A 27 -23.07 -10.27 8.32
C ARG A 27 -22.54 -9.22 7.36
N GLY A 28 -21.24 -8.97 7.39
CA GLY A 28 -20.56 -8.07 6.44
C GLY A 28 -20.74 -6.57 6.70
N GLU A 29 -21.15 -6.15 7.91
CA GLU A 29 -21.34 -4.73 8.26
C GLU A 29 -20.13 -3.84 7.91
N TYR A 30 -18.91 -4.37 8.05
CA TYR A 30 -17.66 -3.68 7.73
C TYR A 30 -16.97 -4.19 6.46
N ALA A 31 -17.61 -5.07 5.68
CA ALA A 31 -16.97 -5.68 4.51
C ALA A 31 -16.53 -4.64 3.48
N THR A 32 -17.29 -3.58 3.29
CA THR A 32 -16.93 -2.48 2.37
C THR A 32 -15.71 -1.71 2.84
N ARG A 33 -15.61 -1.42 4.15
CA ARG A 33 -14.44 -0.75 4.74
C ARG A 33 -13.20 -1.64 4.68
N ALA A 34 -13.36 -2.93 4.99
CA ALA A 34 -12.29 -3.91 4.89
C ALA A 34 -11.76 -4.04 3.46
N ARG A 35 -12.64 -4.11 2.45
CA ARG A 35 -12.26 -4.14 1.04
C ARG A 35 -11.52 -2.88 0.59
N ALA A 36 -11.91 -1.69 1.09
CA ALA A 36 -11.21 -0.45 0.77
C ALA A 36 -9.81 -0.38 1.41
N ALA A 37 -9.64 -0.96 2.60
CA ALA A 37 -8.35 -1.01 3.29
C ALA A 37 -7.40 -2.08 2.71
N LEU A 38 -7.95 -3.19 2.21
CA LEU A 38 -7.18 -4.31 1.66
C LEU A 38 -6.81 -4.06 0.19
N LYS A 39 -5.54 -3.69 -0.06
CA LYS A 39 -4.98 -3.56 -1.41
C LYS A 39 -4.54 -4.93 -1.94
N ILE A 40 -5.50 -5.78 -2.31
CA ILE A 40 -5.23 -7.10 -2.92
C ILE A 40 -5.36 -6.98 -4.43
N ALA A 41 -4.28 -7.32 -5.15
CA ALA A 41 -4.27 -7.41 -6.61
C ALA A 41 -4.23 -8.89 -7.02
N ILE A 42 -5.19 -9.32 -7.85
CA ILE A 42 -5.20 -10.68 -8.40
C ILE A 42 -4.38 -10.68 -9.68
N LEU A 43 -3.32 -11.49 -9.71
CA LEU A 43 -2.49 -11.68 -10.90
C LEU A 43 -3.16 -12.65 -11.88
N LYS A 44 -2.88 -12.49 -13.18
CA LYS A 44 -3.25 -13.51 -14.17
C LYS A 44 -2.52 -14.83 -13.86
N PRO A 45 -3.12 -16.00 -14.14
CA PRO A 45 -2.54 -17.29 -13.78
C PRO A 45 -1.11 -17.48 -14.30
N ASP A 46 -0.81 -17.04 -15.52
CA ASP A 46 0.52 -17.21 -16.10
C ASP A 46 1.58 -16.35 -15.42
N ILE A 47 1.19 -15.14 -14.99
CA ILE A 47 2.06 -14.23 -14.23
C ILE A 47 2.29 -14.78 -12.82
N ALA A 48 1.25 -15.31 -12.18
CA ALA A 48 1.36 -15.93 -10.86
C ALA A 48 2.27 -17.18 -10.88
N LYS A 49 2.28 -17.94 -11.99
CA LYS A 49 3.23 -19.06 -12.17
C LYS A 49 4.67 -18.57 -12.32
N ALA A 50 4.88 -17.46 -13.05
CA ALA A 50 6.20 -16.88 -13.24
C ALA A 50 6.76 -16.19 -11.99
N PHE A 51 5.87 -15.64 -11.15
CA PHE A 51 6.23 -14.95 -9.90
C PHE A 51 5.47 -15.56 -8.71
N PRO A 52 6.03 -16.62 -8.08
CA PRO A 52 5.36 -17.34 -6.99
C PRO A 52 5.23 -16.52 -5.69
N THR A 53 6.07 -15.49 -5.50
CA THR A 53 6.11 -14.69 -4.26
C THR A 53 5.83 -13.21 -4.54
N SER A 54 5.26 -12.52 -3.56
CA SER A 54 5.04 -11.08 -3.63
C SER A 54 6.35 -10.29 -3.71
N GLU A 55 7.42 -10.78 -3.09
CA GLU A 55 8.75 -10.17 -3.15
C GLU A 55 9.27 -10.15 -4.60
N ALA A 56 9.20 -11.27 -5.31
CA ALA A 56 9.65 -11.36 -6.70
C ALA A 56 8.89 -10.40 -7.63
N VAL A 57 7.59 -10.21 -7.41
CA VAL A 57 6.79 -9.22 -8.16
C VAL A 57 7.25 -7.80 -7.86
N ASN A 58 7.44 -7.47 -6.58
CA ASN A 58 7.83 -6.13 -6.17
C ASN A 58 9.23 -5.75 -6.67
N ASP A 59 10.17 -6.69 -6.63
CA ASP A 59 11.54 -6.47 -7.15
C ASP A 59 11.53 -6.24 -8.66
N ALA A 60 10.76 -7.02 -9.41
CA ALA A 60 10.58 -6.82 -10.85
C ALA A 60 9.96 -5.44 -11.17
N LEU A 61 8.96 -5.02 -10.41
CA LEU A 61 8.35 -3.69 -10.59
C LEU A 61 9.30 -2.56 -10.18
N ALA A 62 10.09 -2.73 -9.12
CA ALA A 62 11.07 -1.76 -8.65
C ALA A 62 12.18 -1.54 -9.68
N THR A 63 12.71 -2.63 -10.26
CA THR A 63 13.71 -2.56 -11.33
C THR A 63 13.17 -1.87 -12.58
N MET A 64 11.91 -2.17 -12.98
CA MET A 64 11.26 -1.49 -14.09
C MET A 64 11.07 0.01 -13.84
N LEU A 65 10.70 0.41 -12.62
CA LEU A 65 10.60 1.83 -12.25
C LEU A 65 11.97 2.53 -12.30
N ALA A 66 13.04 1.87 -11.86
CA ALA A 66 14.40 2.40 -11.95
C ALA A 66 14.80 2.67 -13.40
N ILE A 67 14.62 1.69 -14.30
CA ILE A 67 14.91 1.82 -15.74
C ILE A 67 14.10 2.95 -16.36
N ALA A 68 12.80 3.03 -16.06
CA ALA A 68 11.92 4.07 -16.58
C ALA A 68 12.34 5.47 -16.09
N SER A 69 12.79 5.59 -14.83
CA SER A 69 13.27 6.85 -14.26
C SER A 69 14.57 7.33 -14.92
N GLU A 70 15.50 6.42 -15.20
CA GLU A 70 16.76 6.73 -15.87
C GLU A 70 16.51 7.15 -17.32
N SER A 71 15.66 6.41 -18.02
CA SER A 71 15.25 6.75 -19.39
C SER A 71 14.65 8.16 -19.48
N LYS A 72 13.79 8.54 -18.52
CA LYS A 72 13.21 9.90 -18.45
C LYS A 72 14.26 11.00 -18.24
N ARG A 73 15.33 10.72 -17.50
CA ARG A 73 16.43 11.68 -17.30
C ARG A 73 17.21 11.91 -18.59
N VAL A 74 17.51 10.83 -19.31
CA VAL A 74 18.24 10.90 -20.60
C VAL A 74 17.44 11.69 -21.64
N THR A 75 16.11 11.52 -21.68
CA THR A 75 15.26 12.21 -22.66
C THR A 75 14.82 13.61 -22.26
N SER A 76 15.16 14.09 -21.06
CA SER A 76 14.74 15.42 -20.60
C SER A 76 15.66 16.51 -21.20
N PRO A 77 15.11 17.53 -21.88
CA PRO A 77 15.91 18.60 -22.47
C PRO A 77 16.75 19.33 -21.40
N PRO A 78 17.99 19.73 -21.71
CA PRO A 78 18.83 20.43 -20.76
C PRO A 78 18.17 21.75 -20.36
N LYS A 79 18.03 21.95 -19.04
CA LYS A 79 17.42 23.14 -18.42
C LYS A 79 18.08 24.47 -18.85
N ARG A 80 19.32 24.41 -19.37
CA ARG A 80 20.11 25.56 -19.88
C ARG A 80 19.58 26.19 -21.18
N ALA A 81 18.80 25.46 -21.99
CA ALA A 81 18.28 26.01 -23.25
C ALA A 81 17.08 26.97 -23.07
N ARG A 82 16.58 27.19 -21.84
CA ARG A 82 15.38 28.01 -21.57
C ARG A 82 15.65 29.44 -21.11
N ASN A 83 16.93 29.83 -20.93
CA ASN A 83 17.32 31.17 -20.47
C ASN A 83 18.10 31.96 -21.54
N ALA A 84 17.96 31.59 -22.82
CA ALA A 84 18.50 32.34 -23.95
C ALA A 84 17.33 32.90 -24.77
N ALA A 85 16.70 33.96 -24.25
CA ALA A 85 15.81 34.86 -24.96
C ALA A 85 15.79 36.20 -24.20
#